data_AF-A0A842V361-F1
#
_entry.id   AF-A0A842V361-F1
#
_cell.length_a   1.000
_cell.length_b   1.000
_cell.length_c   1.000
_cell.angle_alpha   90.00
_cell.angle_beta   90.00
_cell.angle_gamma   90.00
#
_symmetry.space_group_name_H-M   'P 1'
#
loop_
_entity.id
_entity.type
_entity.pdbx_description
1 polymer ?
#
loop_
_entity_poly.entity_id
_entity_poly.type
_entity_poly.pdbx_seq_one_letter_code
_entity_poly.pdbx_strand_id
1 'polypeptide(L)'
;MMEDKKYQDKLNDIRSKIEDYTYRKFLSWFYSLSEDMHNKHHKNFLALLDSRELVIDVLDGTIRYFYNNRNKIWFRKFFYNKKVYELVKQDIELYNEKYPRIKLTLTRKGTMIFDYYRKNSFNTLLLTIHSGTWAPGYVKRKMAIYKTLRHKEEDQGSDLLYSDIVLKKGGIWIKTHQSRFVCDFNRSKRDAVYRNDSEMRVKEIWKEEFSQKDKKRILKEYDKFYHILDKLIETHRFNIIFDGHSMVDEPDRPSVSFGTRYIPKFYMPIVRSMQRKMSNDLKEEIALNKPYEGGYILKYLSKKFPDVFIFSVEVNKRMYMNKAHTTIQKRKLKRMKDLFQHIFDFEI
;
A
#
# COMPACT_ATOMS: atom_id res chain seq x y z
N MET A 1 6.43 58.09 -2.21
CA MET A 1 5.29 57.14 -2.22
C MET A 1 4.94 56.57 -3.61
N MET A 2 5.06 57.31 -4.73
CA MET A 2 4.81 56.75 -6.07
C MET A 2 5.96 55.88 -6.64
N GLU A 3 7.22 56.14 -6.26
CA GLU A 3 8.37 55.36 -6.77
C GLU A 3 8.47 53.95 -6.19
N ASP A 4 8.03 53.74 -4.94
CA ASP A 4 8.01 52.42 -4.29
C ASP A 4 7.05 51.43 -4.96
N LYS A 5 5.90 51.92 -5.44
CA LYS A 5 4.91 51.06 -6.10
C LYS A 5 5.45 50.53 -7.44
N LYS A 6 6.06 51.41 -8.23
CA LYS A 6 6.68 51.04 -9.52
C LYS A 6 7.83 50.05 -9.35
N TYR A 7 8.57 50.14 -8.24
CA TYR A 7 9.63 49.20 -7.90
C TYR A 7 9.10 47.82 -7.46
N GLN A 8 8.06 47.80 -6.61
CA GLN A 8 7.42 46.54 -6.17
C GLN A 8 6.72 45.80 -7.32
N ASP A 9 6.08 46.54 -8.23
CA ASP A 9 5.45 45.94 -9.42
C ASP A 9 6.49 45.27 -10.34
N LYS A 10 7.67 45.89 -10.47
CA LYS A 10 8.80 45.33 -11.25
C LYS A 10 9.39 44.08 -10.58
N LEU A 11 9.49 44.05 -9.25
CA LEU A 11 9.95 42.87 -8.52
C LEU A 11 8.96 41.70 -8.60
N ASN A 12 7.67 41.99 -8.56
CA ASN A 12 6.62 40.98 -8.72
C ASN A 12 6.58 40.42 -10.15
N ASP A 13 6.78 41.26 -11.17
CA ASP A 13 6.92 40.83 -12.56
C ASP A 13 8.14 39.92 -12.75
N ILE A 14 9.31 40.30 -12.22
CA ILE A 14 10.53 39.48 -12.26
C ILE A 14 10.34 38.14 -11.51
N ARG A 15 9.69 38.15 -10.34
CA ARG A 15 9.38 36.92 -9.60
C ARG A 15 8.45 36.00 -10.39
N SER A 16 7.39 36.55 -11.01
CA SER A 16 6.48 35.75 -11.83
C SER A 16 7.18 35.17 -13.07
N LYS A 17 8.10 35.93 -13.69
CA LYS A 17 8.90 35.48 -14.84
C LYS A 17 9.92 34.41 -14.44
N ILE A 18 10.52 34.50 -13.24
CA ILE A 18 11.41 33.46 -12.71
C ILE A 18 10.61 32.20 -12.38
N GLU A 19 9.43 32.33 -11.76
CA GLU A 19 8.55 31.19 -11.46
C GLU A 19 8.07 30.51 -12.75
N ASP A 20 7.64 31.29 -13.75
CA ASP A 20 7.22 30.77 -15.07
C ASP A 20 8.41 30.16 -15.84
N TYR A 21 9.60 30.78 -15.81
CA TYR A 21 10.80 30.22 -16.44
C TYR A 21 11.25 28.91 -15.78
N THR A 22 11.22 28.83 -14.45
CA THR A 22 11.57 27.61 -13.71
C THR A 22 10.53 26.52 -13.93
N TYR A 23 9.25 26.89 -14.02
CA TYR A 23 8.14 26.00 -14.34
C TYR A 23 8.20 25.49 -15.78
N ARG A 24 8.52 26.34 -16.76
CA ARG A 24 8.72 25.96 -18.16
C ARG A 24 9.95 25.09 -18.36
N LYS A 25 11.06 25.36 -17.68
CA LYS A 25 12.24 24.46 -17.67
C LYS A 25 11.91 23.11 -17.04
N PHE A 26 11.17 23.10 -15.93
CA PHE A 26 10.69 21.87 -15.31
C PHE A 26 9.77 21.09 -16.25
N LEU A 27 8.81 21.76 -16.90
CA LEU A 27 7.91 21.13 -17.87
C LEU A 27 8.66 20.63 -19.10
N SER A 28 9.59 21.40 -19.66
CA SER A 28 10.39 20.99 -20.81
C SER A 28 11.27 19.78 -20.49
N TRP A 29 11.91 19.78 -19.31
CA TRP A 29 12.67 18.62 -18.81
C TRP A 29 11.76 17.41 -18.52
N PHE A 30 10.56 17.65 -18.00
CA PHE A 30 9.56 16.61 -17.73
C PHE A 30 8.98 16.02 -19.03
N TYR A 31 8.70 16.85 -20.03
CA TYR A 31 8.23 16.42 -21.34
C TYR A 31 9.32 15.70 -22.12
N SER A 32 10.57 16.16 -22.06
CA SER A 32 11.69 15.43 -22.66
C SER A 32 11.92 14.09 -21.98
N LEU A 33 11.73 13.99 -20.65
CA LEU A 33 11.70 12.69 -19.96
C LEU A 33 10.52 11.83 -20.42
N SER A 34 9.33 12.43 -20.62
CA SER A 34 8.13 11.69 -21.04
C SER A 34 8.23 11.17 -22.48
N GLU A 35 8.84 11.93 -23.40
CA GLU A 35 9.12 11.51 -24.78
C GLU A 35 10.17 10.39 -24.82
N ASP A 36 11.23 10.50 -24.02
CA ASP A 36 12.23 9.43 -23.86
C ASP A 36 11.62 8.16 -23.25
N MET A 37 10.61 8.30 -22.39
CA MET A 37 9.86 7.19 -21.79
C MET A 37 8.82 6.59 -22.74
N HIS A 38 8.27 7.35 -23.68
CA HIS A 38 7.34 6.86 -24.69
C HIS A 38 8.02 6.10 -25.84
N ASN A 39 9.27 6.44 -26.17
CA ASN A 39 10.00 5.84 -27.30
C ASN A 39 10.84 4.60 -26.96
N LYS A 40 10.99 4.23 -25.69
CA LYS A 40 11.59 2.94 -25.29
C LYS A 40 10.48 1.94 -25.02
N HIS A 41 10.69 0.66 -25.35
CA HIS A 41 9.77 -0.49 -25.18
C HIS A 41 9.38 -0.80 -23.71
N HIS A 42 9.17 0.20 -22.87
CA HIS A 42 8.84 0.14 -21.46
C HIS A 42 7.63 1.04 -21.22
N LYS A 43 6.42 0.53 -21.48
CA LYS A 43 5.20 1.12 -20.92
C LYS A 43 5.30 1.01 -19.39
N ASN A 44 5.90 2.00 -18.75
CA ASN A 44 6.04 2.07 -17.29
C ASN A 44 4.69 2.41 -16.66
N PHE A 45 4.52 2.10 -15.37
CA PHE A 45 3.36 2.48 -14.57
C PHE A 45 3.01 3.98 -14.71
N LEU A 46 4.02 4.85 -14.91
CA LEU A 46 3.82 6.28 -15.20
C LEU A 46 3.04 6.55 -16.49
N ALA A 47 3.23 5.73 -17.54
CA ALA A 47 2.48 5.85 -18.77
C ALA A 47 1.00 5.43 -18.61
N LEU A 48 0.65 4.76 -17.50
CA LEU A 48 -0.73 4.38 -17.17
C LEU A 48 -1.48 5.48 -16.41
N LEU A 49 -0.76 6.48 -15.87
CA LEU A 49 -1.33 7.58 -15.13
C LEU A 49 -1.68 8.71 -16.12
N ASP A 50 -2.80 8.56 -16.84
CA ASP A 50 -3.30 9.53 -17.84
C ASP A 50 -3.78 10.88 -17.24
N SER A 51 -3.56 11.12 -15.94
CA SER A 51 -3.88 12.38 -15.29
C SER A 51 -2.61 13.08 -14.82
N ARG A 52 -2.40 14.31 -15.31
CA ARG A 52 -1.27 15.19 -14.91
C ARG A 52 -1.13 15.30 -13.39
N GLU A 53 -2.24 15.22 -12.66
CA GLU A 53 -2.27 15.30 -11.20
C GLU A 53 -1.65 14.08 -10.49
N LEU A 54 -1.67 12.89 -11.12
CA LEU A 54 -1.02 11.70 -10.59
C LEU A 54 0.47 11.65 -10.94
N VAL A 55 0.85 12.08 -12.14
CA VAL A 55 2.25 11.99 -12.61
C VAL A 55 3.20 12.88 -11.80
N ILE A 56 2.72 14.03 -11.30
CA ILE A 56 3.54 14.94 -10.47
C ILE A 56 3.81 14.38 -9.05
N ASP A 57 3.01 13.42 -8.60
CA ASP A 57 3.01 12.91 -7.22
C ASP A 57 3.69 11.55 -7.04
N VAL A 58 4.41 11.08 -8.07
CA VAL A 58 5.05 9.76 -8.09
C VAL A 58 6.52 9.83 -8.53
N LEU A 59 7.33 8.90 -8.02
CA LEU A 59 8.64 8.56 -8.57
C LEU A 59 8.60 7.13 -9.09
N ASP A 60 9.27 6.86 -10.19
CA ASP A 60 9.40 5.53 -10.78
C ASP A 60 10.86 5.18 -11.04
N GLY A 61 11.20 3.89 -10.92
CA GLY A 61 12.56 3.39 -11.10
C GLY A 61 12.69 1.96 -10.62
N THR A 62 13.92 1.48 -10.44
CA THR A 62 14.17 0.19 -9.78
C THR A 62 14.51 0.39 -8.30
N ILE A 63 14.43 -0.67 -7.50
CA ILE A 63 14.91 -0.62 -6.11
C ILE A 63 16.37 -0.15 -6.06
N ARG A 64 17.24 -0.64 -6.95
CA ARG A 64 18.64 -0.19 -7.05
C ARG A 64 18.78 1.28 -7.37
N TYR A 65 17.98 1.80 -8.31
CA TYR A 65 17.99 3.21 -8.66
C TYR A 65 17.68 4.07 -7.43
N PHE A 66 16.62 3.75 -6.69
CA PHE A 66 16.28 4.51 -5.49
C PHE A 66 17.27 4.30 -4.36
N TYR A 67 17.84 3.10 -4.21
CA TYR A 67 18.91 2.86 -3.24
C TYR A 67 20.09 3.80 -3.48
N ASN A 68 20.57 3.93 -4.72
CA ASN A 68 21.68 4.82 -5.06
C ASN A 68 21.34 6.31 -4.83
N ASN A 69 20.06 6.68 -4.94
CA ASN A 69 19.60 8.06 -4.81
C ASN A 69 19.03 8.43 -3.43
N ARG A 70 18.88 7.47 -2.50
CA ARG A 70 18.13 7.65 -1.25
C ARG A 70 18.63 8.79 -0.36
N ASN A 71 19.91 9.15 -0.46
CA ASN A 71 20.51 10.24 0.33
C ASN A 71 20.52 11.59 -0.40
N LYS A 72 20.09 11.65 -1.68
CA LYS A 72 20.05 12.90 -2.45
C LYS A 72 18.94 13.82 -1.93
N ILE A 73 19.19 15.13 -2.02
CA ILE A 73 18.27 16.16 -1.51
C ILE A 73 16.90 16.08 -2.19
N TRP A 74 16.86 15.90 -3.51
CA TRP A 74 15.61 15.82 -4.27
C TRP A 74 14.73 14.65 -3.79
N PHE A 75 15.34 13.49 -3.54
CA PHE A 75 14.62 12.30 -3.08
C PHE A 75 14.03 12.53 -1.69
N ARG A 76 14.80 13.13 -0.78
CA ARG A 76 14.32 13.51 0.55
C ARG A 76 13.17 14.52 0.49
N LYS A 77 13.23 15.50 -0.41
CA LYS A 77 12.22 16.56 -0.59
C LYS A 77 10.95 16.08 -1.32
N PHE A 78 11.01 14.96 -2.04
CA PHE A 78 9.86 14.39 -2.71
C PHE A 78 8.77 13.96 -1.71
N PHE A 79 9.15 13.39 -0.57
CA PHE A 79 8.17 12.88 0.38
C PHE A 79 7.43 13.98 1.15
N TYR A 80 6.20 13.68 1.56
CA TYR A 80 5.34 14.58 2.30
C TYR A 80 6.00 15.13 3.59
N ASN A 81 6.78 14.30 4.27
CA ASN A 81 7.64 14.74 5.37
C ASN A 81 8.81 13.77 5.59
N LYS A 82 9.75 14.18 6.45
CA LYS A 82 10.91 13.36 6.85
C LYS A 82 10.51 11.97 7.30
N LYS A 83 9.43 11.79 8.05
CA LYS A 83 9.05 10.48 8.58
C LYS A 83 8.64 9.50 7.47
N VAL A 84 7.92 9.97 6.45
CA VAL A 84 7.60 9.12 5.27
C VAL A 84 8.87 8.74 4.53
N TYR A 85 9.76 9.71 4.30
CA TYR A 85 11.07 9.46 3.68
C TYR A 85 11.85 8.36 4.42
N GLU A 86 11.98 8.44 5.75
CA GLU A 86 12.76 7.43 6.50
C GLU A 86 12.13 6.03 6.40
N LEU A 87 10.79 5.93 6.40
CA LEU A 87 10.09 4.64 6.26
C LEU A 87 10.34 4.02 4.87
N VAL A 88 10.21 4.82 3.82
CA VAL A 88 10.45 4.37 2.44
C VAL A 88 11.93 4.02 2.23
N LYS A 89 12.85 4.82 2.80
CA LYS A 89 14.29 4.54 2.76
C LYS A 89 14.62 3.19 3.41
N GLN A 90 14.04 2.89 4.58
CA GLN A 90 14.25 1.62 5.27
C GLN A 90 13.81 0.43 4.42
N ASP A 91 12.66 0.52 3.76
CA ASP A 91 12.18 -0.54 2.86
C ASP A 91 13.10 -0.71 1.63
N ILE A 92 13.53 0.39 1.01
CA ILE A 92 14.47 0.33 -0.12
C ILE A 92 15.79 -0.35 0.30
N GLU A 93 16.32 0.00 1.48
CA GLU A 93 17.54 -0.61 2.01
C GLU A 93 17.35 -2.11 2.28
N LEU A 94 16.21 -2.49 2.85
CA LEU A 94 15.85 -3.88 3.12
C LEU A 94 15.77 -4.73 1.84
N TYR A 95 15.15 -4.21 0.78
CA TYR A 95 14.89 -4.99 -0.44
C TYR A 95 16.00 -4.91 -1.49
N ASN A 96 16.85 -3.87 -1.47
CA ASN A 96 17.89 -3.68 -2.49
C ASN A 96 18.91 -4.81 -2.56
N GLU A 97 19.24 -5.42 -1.42
CA GLU A 97 20.21 -6.52 -1.37
C GLU A 97 19.74 -7.72 -2.18
N LYS A 98 18.46 -8.10 -2.04
CA LYS A 98 17.90 -9.33 -2.62
C LYS A 98 17.21 -9.11 -3.96
N TYR A 99 16.59 -7.94 -4.15
CA TYR A 99 15.71 -7.68 -5.29
C TYR A 99 16.03 -6.36 -6.02
N PRO A 100 17.30 -6.06 -6.34
CA PRO A 100 17.70 -4.74 -6.85
C PRO A 100 17.03 -4.32 -8.16
N ARG A 101 16.59 -5.28 -8.97
CA ARG A 101 16.04 -5.06 -10.32
C ARG A 101 14.53 -4.91 -10.36
N ILE A 102 13.81 -5.16 -9.27
CA ILE A 102 12.36 -4.99 -9.23
C ILE A 102 12.02 -3.52 -9.46
N LYS A 103 11.02 -3.28 -10.31
CA LYS A 103 10.50 -1.93 -10.55
C LYS A 103 9.74 -1.46 -9.31
N LEU A 104 9.85 -0.19 -9.00
CA LEU A 104 9.27 0.42 -7.82
C LEU A 104 8.65 1.76 -8.22
N THR A 105 7.39 1.95 -7.89
CA THR A 105 6.76 3.27 -7.91
C THR A 105 6.51 3.75 -6.48
N LEU A 106 6.84 5.01 -6.20
CA LEU A 106 6.73 5.65 -4.89
C LEU A 106 5.78 6.84 -4.97
N THR A 107 4.82 6.95 -4.04
CA THR A 107 4.03 8.17 -3.89
C THR A 107 4.58 9.08 -2.80
N ARG A 108 4.26 10.38 -2.85
CA ARG A 108 4.68 11.36 -1.82
C ARG A 108 4.30 10.95 -0.39
N LYS A 109 3.21 10.19 -0.20
CA LYS A 109 2.73 9.72 1.12
C LYS A 109 3.24 8.33 1.51
N GLY A 110 4.13 7.74 0.72
CA GLY A 110 4.77 6.46 1.03
C GLY A 110 3.89 5.25 0.72
N THR A 111 3.08 5.33 -0.33
CA THR A 111 2.63 4.11 -1.01
C THR A 111 3.76 3.63 -1.90
N MET A 112 4.04 2.34 -1.86
CA MET A 112 5.07 1.65 -2.62
C MET A 112 4.41 0.57 -3.46
N ILE A 113 4.69 0.58 -4.77
CA ILE A 113 4.20 -0.41 -5.73
C ILE A 113 5.42 -1.13 -6.28
N PHE A 114 5.62 -2.37 -5.84
CA PHE A 114 6.66 -3.25 -6.36
C PHE A 114 6.11 -3.97 -7.56
N ASP A 115 6.74 -3.78 -8.72
CA ASP A 115 6.34 -4.39 -9.97
C ASP A 115 7.42 -5.39 -10.41
N TYR A 116 7.07 -6.67 -10.24
CA TYR A 116 7.80 -7.81 -10.76
C TYR A 116 6.90 -8.65 -11.66
N TYR A 117 6.02 -7.98 -12.41
CA TYR A 117 5.10 -8.63 -13.33
C TYR A 117 5.84 -9.35 -14.45
N ARG A 118 5.41 -10.57 -14.77
CA ARG A 118 5.98 -11.37 -15.86
C ARG A 118 4.89 -11.78 -16.83
N LYS A 119 4.97 -11.31 -18.08
CA LYS A 119 4.01 -11.68 -19.12
C LYS A 119 3.99 -13.20 -19.30
N ASN A 120 2.81 -13.77 -19.54
CA ASN A 120 2.58 -15.21 -19.74
C ASN A 120 3.10 -16.09 -18.58
N SER A 121 3.12 -15.57 -17.36
CA SER A 121 3.50 -16.30 -16.14
C SER A 121 2.39 -16.20 -15.10
N PHE A 122 2.51 -16.99 -14.03
CA PHE A 122 1.66 -16.82 -12.86
C PHE A 122 1.99 -15.52 -12.14
N ASN A 123 1.00 -14.63 -11.97
CA ASN A 123 1.18 -13.34 -11.32
C ASN A 123 0.13 -13.12 -10.22
N THR A 124 0.60 -12.62 -9.08
CA THR A 124 -0.26 -12.21 -7.95
C THR A 124 -0.30 -10.69 -7.83
N LEU A 125 -1.50 -10.13 -7.66
CA LEU A 125 -1.65 -8.79 -7.12
C LEU A 125 -1.76 -8.88 -5.59
N LEU A 126 -0.71 -8.52 -4.87
CA LEU A 126 -0.67 -8.53 -3.41
C LEU A 126 -1.01 -7.14 -2.85
N LEU A 127 -1.87 -7.10 -1.84
CA LEU A 127 -2.24 -5.91 -1.09
C LEU A 127 -1.88 -6.12 0.39
N THR A 128 -1.09 -5.23 0.97
CA THR A 128 -0.78 -5.20 2.42
C THR A 128 -1.04 -3.80 2.99
N ILE A 129 -2.22 -3.28 2.68
CA ILE A 129 -2.62 -1.87 2.82
C ILE A 129 -2.85 -1.41 4.27
N HIS A 130 -2.84 -2.34 5.23
CA HIS A 130 -2.98 -2.02 6.65
C HIS A 130 -1.70 -2.15 7.46
N SER A 131 -0.57 -2.51 6.82
CA SER A 131 0.75 -2.62 7.48
C SER A 131 1.33 -1.28 7.96
N GLY A 132 0.86 -0.18 7.37
CA GLY A 132 1.32 1.17 7.63
C GLY A 132 0.93 1.71 9.02
N THR A 133 1.79 2.55 9.59
CA THR A 133 1.59 3.17 10.91
C THR A 133 1.82 4.68 10.89
N TRP A 134 2.06 5.26 9.72
CA TRP A 134 2.30 6.68 9.58
C TRP A 134 0.98 7.46 9.53
N ALA A 135 0.94 8.60 10.20
CA ALA A 135 -0.16 9.56 10.10
C ALA A 135 0.41 10.98 10.01
N PRO A 136 -0.18 11.86 9.18
CA PRO A 136 0.28 13.24 9.08
C PRO A 136 -0.04 14.01 10.37
N GLY A 137 0.76 15.04 10.68
CA GLY A 137 0.68 15.75 11.96
C GLY A 137 -0.71 16.35 12.25
N TYR A 138 -1.40 16.87 11.24
CA TYR A 138 -2.75 17.42 11.42
C TYR A 138 -3.80 16.36 11.77
N VAL A 139 -3.64 15.12 11.28
CA VAL A 139 -4.50 13.99 11.66
C VAL A 139 -4.13 13.51 13.06
N LYS A 140 -2.83 13.38 13.36
CA LYS A 140 -2.36 12.92 14.68
C LYS A 140 -2.86 13.80 15.83
N ARG A 141 -2.93 15.12 15.64
CA ARG A 141 -3.44 16.03 16.68
C ARG A 141 -4.91 15.76 17.03
N LYS A 142 -5.69 15.30 16.06
CA LYS A 142 -7.12 14.96 16.23
C LYS A 142 -7.35 13.53 16.72
N MET A 143 -6.35 12.65 16.67
CA MET A 143 -6.49 11.27 17.14
C MET A 143 -6.64 11.24 18.67
N ALA A 144 -7.73 10.64 19.15
CA ALA A 144 -7.92 10.24 20.55
C ALA A 144 -7.31 8.85 20.80
N ILE A 145 -7.30 7.98 19.79
CA ILE A 145 -6.74 6.63 19.90
C ILE A 145 -5.23 6.66 20.23
N TYR A 146 -4.86 6.00 21.33
CA TYR A 146 -3.46 5.88 21.74
C TYR A 146 -2.67 4.98 20.80
N LYS A 147 -1.37 5.26 20.66
CA LYS A 147 -0.46 4.53 19.78
C LYS A 147 -0.48 3.01 19.99
N THR A 148 -0.54 2.56 21.24
CA THR A 148 -0.54 1.12 21.60
C THR A 148 -1.80 0.42 21.09
N LEU A 149 -2.97 1.01 21.29
CA LEU A 149 -4.24 0.45 20.78
C LEU A 149 -4.26 0.47 19.25
N ARG A 150 -3.80 1.56 18.64
CA ARG A 150 -3.65 1.67 17.19
C ARG A 150 -2.77 0.57 16.60
N HIS A 151 -1.63 0.26 17.24
CA HIS A 151 -0.72 -0.79 16.78
C HIS A 151 -1.33 -2.20 16.90
N LYS A 152 -2.26 -2.42 17.83
CA LYS A 152 -3.04 -3.66 17.87
C LYS A 152 -3.96 -3.76 16.65
N GLU A 153 -4.53 -2.66 16.18
CA GLU A 153 -5.45 -2.66 15.04
C GLU A 153 -4.79 -2.56 13.66
N GLU A 154 -3.56 -2.02 13.58
CA GLU A 154 -2.77 -1.93 12.34
C GLU A 154 -2.01 -3.23 12.07
N ASP A 155 -1.97 -3.71 10.85
CA ASP A 155 -1.48 -5.05 10.47
C ASP A 155 0.05 -5.09 10.36
N GLN A 156 0.75 -4.56 11.36
CA GLN A 156 2.20 -4.42 11.37
C GLN A 156 2.88 -5.76 11.08
N GLY A 157 3.74 -5.80 10.07
CA GLY A 157 4.48 -6.99 9.65
C GLY A 157 3.77 -7.88 8.62
N SER A 158 2.50 -7.61 8.27
CA SER A 158 1.82 -8.31 7.15
C SER A 158 2.57 -8.12 5.82
N ASP A 159 3.10 -6.92 5.59
CA ASP A 159 4.00 -6.61 4.48
C ASP A 159 5.21 -7.55 4.44
N LEU A 160 5.83 -7.81 5.59
CA LEU A 160 6.98 -8.71 5.68
C LEU A 160 6.59 -10.19 5.50
N LEU A 161 5.42 -10.60 6.02
CA LEU A 161 4.89 -11.96 5.89
C LEU A 161 4.66 -12.35 4.42
N TYR A 162 4.04 -11.46 3.65
CA TYR A 162 3.53 -11.82 2.32
C TYR A 162 4.42 -11.37 1.16
N SER A 163 5.35 -10.43 1.39
CA SER A 163 6.20 -9.84 0.33
C SER A 163 6.85 -10.85 -0.63
N ASP A 164 7.34 -11.99 -0.15
CA ASP A 164 8.04 -12.97 -0.98
C ASP A 164 7.14 -13.65 -2.03
N ILE A 165 5.82 -13.64 -1.86
CA ILE A 165 4.87 -14.12 -2.87
C ILE A 165 5.06 -13.34 -4.18
N VAL A 166 5.25 -12.02 -4.10
CA VAL A 166 5.50 -11.20 -5.29
C VAL A 166 7.00 -11.12 -5.58
N LEU A 167 7.84 -10.80 -4.59
CA LEU A 167 9.25 -10.49 -4.83
C LEU A 167 10.05 -11.70 -5.37
N LYS A 168 9.63 -12.93 -5.09
CA LYS A 168 10.27 -14.15 -5.64
C LYS A 168 9.54 -14.71 -6.85
N LYS A 169 8.21 -14.78 -6.82
CA LYS A 169 7.42 -15.54 -7.81
C LYS A 169 6.90 -14.70 -8.97
N GLY A 170 6.65 -13.42 -8.73
CA GLY A 170 6.19 -12.48 -9.75
C GLY A 170 4.80 -11.90 -9.45
N GLY A 171 4.51 -10.78 -10.10
CA GLY A 171 3.28 -10.01 -9.92
C GLY A 171 3.54 -8.59 -9.42
N ILE A 172 2.54 -7.99 -8.80
CA ILE A 172 2.58 -6.60 -8.32
C ILE A 172 2.17 -6.55 -6.86
N TRP A 173 2.91 -5.81 -6.04
CA TRP A 173 2.62 -5.65 -4.63
C TRP A 173 2.42 -4.18 -4.26
N ILE A 174 1.25 -3.86 -3.72
CA ILE A 174 0.92 -2.55 -3.18
C ILE A 174 1.03 -2.56 -1.65
N LYS A 175 1.95 -1.74 -1.13
CA LYS A 175 2.16 -1.49 0.29
C LYS A 175 1.92 0.00 0.59
N THR A 176 1.32 0.30 1.74
CA THR A 176 1.12 1.68 2.19
C THR A 176 1.77 1.88 3.56
N HIS A 177 2.56 2.94 3.72
CA HIS A 177 3.06 3.33 5.05
C HIS A 177 2.01 4.08 5.88
N GLN A 178 0.96 4.60 5.24
CA GLN A 178 -0.13 5.28 5.93
C GLN A 178 -0.94 4.30 6.80
N SER A 179 -1.25 4.74 8.01
CA SER A 179 -2.14 4.07 8.94
C SER A 179 -3.55 4.00 8.38
N ARG A 180 -4.20 2.84 8.56
CA ARG A 180 -5.63 2.67 8.23
C ARG A 180 -6.51 3.71 8.92
N PHE A 181 -6.15 4.19 10.12
CA PHE A 181 -6.92 5.22 10.82
C PHE A 181 -6.88 6.59 10.13
N VAL A 182 -5.90 6.86 9.26
CA VAL A 182 -5.91 8.08 8.44
C VAL A 182 -6.92 7.94 7.32
N CYS A 183 -6.85 6.83 6.59
CA CYS A 183 -7.78 6.46 5.53
C CYS A 183 -7.69 4.95 5.34
N ASP A 184 -8.81 4.25 5.55
CA ASP A 184 -8.90 2.82 5.36
C ASP A 184 -9.33 2.53 3.92
N PHE A 185 -8.36 2.12 3.09
CA PHE A 185 -8.63 1.74 1.70
C PHE A 185 -9.47 0.47 1.59
N ASN A 186 -9.61 -0.33 2.66
CA ASN A 186 -10.46 -1.52 2.71
C ASN A 186 -11.89 -1.22 3.24
N ARG A 187 -12.31 0.05 3.17
CA ARG A 187 -13.68 0.51 3.42
C ARG A 187 -14.26 1.22 2.20
N SER A 188 -15.58 1.39 2.21
CA SER A 188 -16.26 2.26 1.25
C SER A 188 -15.72 3.70 1.37
N LYS A 189 -15.77 4.49 0.30
CA LYS A 189 -15.33 5.90 0.34
C LYS A 189 -16.02 6.70 1.46
N ARG A 190 -17.30 6.42 1.72
CA ARG A 190 -18.08 7.06 2.79
C ARG A 190 -17.53 6.76 4.18
N ASP A 191 -17.03 5.55 4.39
CA ASP A 191 -16.55 5.05 5.68
C ASP A 191 -15.02 4.93 5.76
N ALA A 192 -14.29 5.39 4.74
CA ALA A 192 -12.84 5.35 4.66
C ALA A 192 -12.16 6.22 5.73
N VAL A 193 -12.86 7.24 6.22
CA VAL A 193 -12.49 7.97 7.43
C VAL A 193 -13.38 7.46 8.55
N TYR A 194 -12.77 6.86 9.57
CA TYR A 194 -13.49 6.32 10.72
C TYR A 194 -14.34 7.39 11.42
N ARG A 195 -15.41 6.96 12.06
CA ARG A 195 -16.19 7.76 13.01
C ARG A 195 -15.99 7.21 14.41
N ASN A 196 -16.22 8.02 15.44
CA ASN A 196 -16.33 7.46 16.79
C ASN A 196 -17.47 6.41 16.80
N ASP A 197 -17.28 5.36 17.59
CA ASP A 197 -18.15 4.19 17.71
C ASP A 197 -18.33 3.36 16.43
N SER A 198 -17.58 3.66 15.37
CA SER A 198 -17.60 2.83 14.15
C SER A 198 -16.83 1.51 14.28
N GLU A 199 -15.97 1.39 15.30
CA GLU A 199 -15.22 0.18 15.61
C GLU A 199 -15.61 -0.37 16.97
N MET A 200 -15.95 -1.67 17.01
CA MET A 200 -16.31 -2.35 18.26
C MET A 200 -15.22 -2.23 19.34
N ARG A 201 -13.95 -2.21 18.93
CA ARG A 201 -12.78 -2.19 19.83
C ARG A 201 -12.25 -0.80 20.15
N VAL A 202 -12.65 0.20 19.38
CA VAL A 202 -12.18 1.58 19.56
C VAL A 202 -13.37 2.54 19.46
N LYS A 203 -13.93 2.87 20.62
CA LYS A 203 -15.06 3.81 20.72
C LYS A 203 -14.64 5.22 20.33
N GLU A 204 -13.54 5.70 20.90
CA GLU A 204 -13.05 7.06 20.66
C GLU A 204 -11.80 7.04 19.78
N ILE A 205 -11.98 7.36 18.49
CA ILE A 205 -10.90 7.45 17.51
C ILE A 205 -10.42 8.90 17.38
N TRP A 206 -11.35 9.85 17.44
CA TRP A 206 -11.11 11.27 17.24
C TRP A 206 -11.55 12.10 18.44
N LYS A 207 -10.70 13.06 18.84
CA LYS A 207 -11.01 14.09 19.84
C LYS A 207 -12.02 15.11 19.34
N GLU A 208 -12.00 15.35 18.03
CA GLU A 208 -12.85 16.30 17.34
C GLU A 208 -13.09 15.85 15.90
N GLU A 209 -14.19 16.30 15.30
CA GLU A 209 -14.45 16.01 13.91
C GLU A 209 -13.43 16.65 12.95
N PHE A 210 -13.22 16.01 11.81
CA PHE A 210 -12.50 16.63 10.71
C PHE A 210 -13.33 17.71 10.03
N SER A 211 -12.69 18.83 9.72
CA SER A 211 -13.27 19.84 8.84
C SER A 211 -13.53 19.25 7.45
N GLN A 212 -14.47 19.82 6.69
CA GLN A 212 -14.73 19.37 5.33
C GLN A 212 -13.49 19.44 4.43
N LYS A 213 -12.64 20.46 4.66
CA LYS A 213 -11.35 20.61 3.96
C LYS A 213 -10.40 19.45 4.25
N ASP A 214 -10.28 19.04 5.52
CA ASP A 214 -9.43 17.91 5.90
C ASP A 214 -10.00 16.58 5.38
N LYS A 215 -11.31 16.35 5.51
CA LYS A 215 -11.98 15.16 4.96
C LYS A 215 -11.74 15.06 3.45
N LYS A 216 -11.94 16.14 2.69
CA LYS A 216 -11.67 16.19 1.24
C LYS A 216 -10.20 15.89 0.92
N ARG A 217 -9.26 16.41 1.72
CA ARG A 217 -7.82 16.14 1.55
C ARG A 217 -7.48 14.67 1.77
N ILE A 218 -8.10 14.02 2.74
CA ILE A 218 -7.91 12.60 3.02
C ILE A 218 -8.52 11.75 1.89
N LEU A 219 -9.78 12.04 1.51
CA LEU A 219 -10.51 11.30 0.48
C LEU A 219 -9.89 11.44 -0.93
N LYS A 220 -9.16 12.52 -1.20
CA LYS A 220 -8.38 12.62 -2.44
C LYS A 220 -7.34 11.50 -2.56
N GLU A 221 -6.76 11.03 -1.45
CA GLU A 221 -5.84 9.88 -1.48
C GLU A 221 -6.57 8.56 -1.71
N TYR A 222 -7.78 8.43 -1.17
CA TYR A 222 -8.63 7.28 -1.45
C TYR A 222 -8.91 7.18 -2.96
N ASP A 223 -9.30 8.30 -3.58
CA ASP A 223 -9.57 8.36 -5.01
C ASP A 223 -8.33 8.02 -5.85
N LYS A 224 -7.16 8.56 -5.46
CA LYS A 224 -5.89 8.21 -6.12
C LYS A 224 -5.55 6.73 -5.98
N PHE A 225 -5.73 6.15 -4.80
CA PHE A 225 -5.45 4.73 -4.57
C PHE A 225 -6.34 3.84 -5.46
N TYR A 226 -7.65 4.09 -5.48
CA TYR A 226 -8.58 3.31 -6.31
C TYR A 226 -8.37 3.53 -7.80
N HIS A 227 -8.00 4.73 -8.23
CA HIS A 227 -7.61 4.99 -9.62
C HIS A 227 -6.36 4.21 -10.03
N ILE A 228 -5.33 4.19 -9.17
CA ILE A 228 -4.12 3.39 -9.40
C ILE A 228 -4.47 1.91 -9.48
N LEU A 229 -5.28 1.41 -8.54
CA LEU A 229 -5.70 0.03 -8.50
C LEU A 229 -6.42 -0.36 -9.80
N ASP A 230 -7.37 0.47 -10.24
CA ASP A 230 -8.10 0.29 -11.51
C ASP A 230 -7.15 0.24 -12.72
N LYS A 231 -6.16 1.14 -12.79
CA LYS A 231 -5.20 1.13 -13.90
C LYS A 231 -4.31 -0.10 -13.91
N LEU A 232 -3.89 -0.60 -12.74
CA LEU A 232 -3.08 -1.82 -12.65
C LEU A 232 -3.84 -3.03 -13.16
N ILE A 233 -5.09 -3.20 -12.75
CA ILE A 233 -5.93 -4.35 -13.12
C ILE A 233 -6.50 -4.27 -14.54
N GLU A 234 -6.67 -3.06 -15.10
CA GLU A 234 -6.97 -2.87 -16.53
C GLU A 234 -5.78 -3.26 -17.42
N THR A 235 -4.56 -3.01 -16.96
CA THR A 235 -3.34 -3.19 -17.76
C THR A 235 -2.75 -4.58 -17.65
N HIS A 236 -2.90 -5.22 -16.48
CA HIS A 236 -2.25 -6.49 -16.17
C HIS A 236 -3.26 -7.60 -15.96
N ARG A 237 -2.90 -8.82 -16.37
CA ARG A 237 -3.66 -10.03 -16.07
C ARG A 237 -3.06 -10.71 -14.85
N PHE A 238 -3.84 -10.87 -13.79
CA PHE A 238 -3.45 -11.55 -12.57
C PHE A 238 -4.18 -12.89 -12.45
N ASN A 239 -3.47 -13.90 -11.94
CA ASN A 239 -4.05 -15.20 -11.62
C ASN A 239 -4.74 -15.14 -10.26
N ILE A 240 -4.15 -14.40 -9.31
CA ILE A 240 -4.65 -14.22 -7.95
C ILE A 240 -4.62 -12.74 -7.59
N ILE A 241 -5.67 -12.28 -6.93
CA ILE A 241 -5.62 -11.05 -6.15
C ILE A 241 -5.66 -11.44 -4.67
N PHE A 242 -4.60 -11.09 -3.94
CA PHE A 242 -4.38 -11.51 -2.56
C PHE A 242 -4.34 -10.30 -1.61
N ASP A 243 -5.32 -10.23 -0.72
CA ASP A 243 -5.41 -9.22 0.35
C ASP A 243 -4.86 -9.81 1.67
N GLY A 244 -3.62 -9.44 1.98
CA GLY A 244 -2.85 -10.00 3.08
C GLY A 244 -2.97 -9.15 4.35
N HIS A 245 -3.61 -9.71 5.37
CA HIS A 245 -3.91 -9.05 6.63
C HIS A 245 -3.32 -9.78 7.84
N SER A 246 -3.41 -9.11 9.00
CA SER A 246 -3.22 -9.75 10.29
C SER A 246 -4.22 -9.25 11.33
N MET A 247 -4.56 -10.13 12.27
CA MET A 247 -5.57 -9.87 13.29
C MET A 247 -5.00 -9.92 14.70
N VAL A 248 -5.64 -9.20 15.62
CA VAL A 248 -5.32 -9.25 17.06
C VAL A 248 -5.58 -10.65 17.61
N ASP A 249 -4.74 -11.07 18.55
CA ASP A 249 -4.96 -12.26 19.36
C ASP A 249 -6.08 -12.04 20.37
N GLU A 250 -7.21 -12.73 20.19
CA GLU A 250 -8.38 -12.71 21.06
C GLU A 250 -8.85 -14.16 21.27
N PRO A 251 -9.63 -14.43 22.33
CA PRO A 251 -10.33 -15.70 22.48
C PRO A 251 -11.08 -16.08 21.19
N ASP A 252 -11.06 -17.37 20.86
CA ASP A 252 -11.73 -17.96 19.69
C ASP A 252 -11.20 -17.57 18.31
N ARG A 253 -10.19 -16.70 18.20
CA ARG A 253 -9.56 -16.42 16.91
C ARG A 253 -8.59 -17.53 16.52
N PRO A 254 -8.69 -18.07 15.29
CA PRO A 254 -7.78 -19.09 14.82
C PRO A 254 -6.37 -18.49 14.63
N SER A 255 -5.35 -19.33 14.42
CA SER A 255 -4.03 -18.81 14.07
C SER A 255 -3.98 -18.20 12.68
N VAL A 256 -4.78 -18.75 11.76
CA VAL A 256 -4.95 -18.25 10.41
C VAL A 256 -6.40 -18.42 10.00
N SER A 257 -6.95 -17.43 9.30
CA SER A 257 -8.26 -17.52 8.66
C SER A 257 -8.20 -17.10 7.20
N PHE A 258 -8.89 -17.85 6.36
CA PHE A 258 -9.08 -17.51 4.94
C PHE A 258 -10.44 -16.83 4.76
N GLY A 259 -10.43 -15.63 4.19
CA GLY A 259 -11.66 -14.96 3.75
C GLY A 259 -12.05 -15.46 2.37
N THR A 260 -13.24 -16.06 2.29
CA THR A 260 -13.70 -16.80 1.10
C THR A 260 -14.96 -16.24 0.46
N ARG A 261 -15.53 -15.18 1.04
CA ARG A 261 -16.82 -14.61 0.60
C ARG A 261 -16.86 -14.21 -0.88
N TYR A 262 -15.74 -13.74 -1.40
CA TYR A 262 -15.63 -13.21 -2.76
C TYR A 262 -14.88 -14.16 -3.71
N ILE A 263 -14.59 -15.39 -3.28
CA ILE A 263 -13.97 -16.41 -4.12
C ILE A 263 -15.06 -17.07 -4.97
N PRO A 264 -14.91 -17.13 -6.31
CA PRO A 264 -15.79 -17.92 -7.15
C PRO A 264 -15.85 -19.39 -6.71
N LYS A 265 -17.05 -19.98 -6.68
CA LYS A 265 -17.25 -21.34 -6.13
C LYS A 265 -16.33 -22.40 -6.75
N PHE A 266 -15.97 -22.27 -8.02
CA PHE A 266 -15.09 -23.22 -8.72
C PHE A 266 -13.66 -23.26 -8.16
N TYR A 267 -13.20 -22.21 -7.47
CA TYR A 267 -11.91 -22.19 -6.78
C TYR A 267 -11.95 -22.82 -5.38
N MET A 268 -13.13 -23.12 -4.83
CA MET A 268 -13.23 -23.65 -3.45
C MET A 268 -12.49 -24.98 -3.23
N PRO A 269 -12.44 -25.95 -4.18
CA PRO A 269 -11.60 -27.14 -4.02
C PRO A 269 -10.12 -26.80 -3.80
N ILE A 270 -9.62 -25.77 -4.51
CA ILE A 270 -8.25 -25.26 -4.35
C ILE A 270 -8.06 -24.68 -2.95
N VAL A 271 -8.98 -23.83 -2.49
CA VAL A 271 -8.97 -23.24 -1.13
C VAL A 271 -8.94 -24.32 -0.06
N ARG A 272 -9.73 -25.39 -0.21
CA ARG A 272 -9.74 -26.51 0.74
C ARG A 272 -8.42 -27.29 0.73
N SER A 273 -7.79 -27.44 -0.42
CA SER A 273 -6.45 -28.03 -0.51
C SER A 273 -5.41 -27.19 0.23
N MET A 274 -5.40 -25.87 -0.02
CA MET A 274 -4.54 -24.91 0.70
C MET A 274 -4.77 -24.98 2.21
N GLN A 275 -6.04 -25.01 2.63
CA GLN A 275 -6.44 -25.07 4.04
C GLN A 275 -5.86 -26.33 4.72
N ARG A 276 -6.00 -27.50 4.09
CA ARG A 276 -5.47 -28.77 4.63
C ARG A 276 -3.94 -28.77 4.70
N LYS A 277 -3.26 -28.37 3.63
CA LYS A 277 -1.79 -28.29 3.58
C LYS A 277 -1.26 -27.39 4.70
N MET A 278 -1.81 -26.19 4.79
CA MET A 278 -1.38 -25.21 5.79
C MET A 278 -1.73 -25.65 7.23
N SER A 279 -2.84 -26.34 7.42
CA SER A 279 -3.20 -26.94 8.72
C SER A 279 -2.19 -28.01 9.14
N ASN A 280 -1.78 -28.88 8.20
CA ASN A 280 -0.77 -29.91 8.43
C ASN A 280 0.61 -29.34 8.75
N ASP A 281 1.00 -28.25 8.08
CA ASP A 281 2.30 -27.59 8.29
C ASP A 281 2.37 -26.81 9.61
N LEU A 282 1.25 -26.18 10.01
CA LEU A 282 1.17 -25.44 11.27
C LEU A 282 0.86 -26.32 12.47
N LYS A 283 0.28 -27.52 12.25
CA LYS A 283 -0.35 -28.34 13.29
C LYS A 283 -1.46 -27.58 14.03
N GLU A 284 -2.20 -26.75 13.28
CA GLU A 284 -3.28 -25.92 13.79
C GLU A 284 -4.43 -25.87 12.77
N GLU A 285 -5.65 -25.69 13.25
CA GLU A 285 -6.79 -25.49 12.35
C GLU A 285 -6.69 -24.12 11.65
N ILE A 286 -6.90 -24.13 10.34
CA ILE A 286 -7.06 -22.92 9.53
C ILE A 286 -8.56 -22.70 9.38
N ALA A 287 -9.10 -21.61 9.90
CA ALA A 287 -10.54 -21.36 9.78
C ALA A 287 -10.88 -20.74 8.42
N LEU A 288 -12.15 -20.82 8.04
CA LEU A 288 -12.70 -19.98 6.99
C LEU A 288 -13.59 -18.92 7.61
N ASN A 289 -13.51 -17.69 7.09
CA ASN A 289 -14.42 -16.61 7.40
C ASN A 289 -14.52 -16.25 8.91
N LYS A 290 -13.45 -16.52 9.70
CA LYS A 290 -13.45 -16.28 11.16
C LYS A 290 -12.23 -15.45 11.60
N PRO A 291 -12.40 -14.21 12.09
CA PRO A 291 -13.66 -13.49 12.29
C PRO A 291 -14.10 -12.71 11.04
N TYR A 292 -13.33 -12.74 9.96
CA TYR A 292 -13.55 -11.90 8.78
C TYR A 292 -13.71 -12.75 7.52
N GLU A 293 -14.69 -12.41 6.69
CA GLU A 293 -15.00 -13.11 5.44
C GLU A 293 -14.37 -12.44 4.20
N GLY A 294 -13.85 -11.21 4.36
CA GLY A 294 -13.28 -10.36 3.31
C GLY A 294 -13.75 -8.90 3.40
N GLY A 295 -12.87 -7.95 3.07
CA GLY A 295 -13.12 -6.52 3.18
C GLY A 295 -13.81 -5.87 1.95
N TYR A 296 -13.95 -4.54 1.99
CA TYR A 296 -14.58 -3.79 0.89
C TYR A 296 -13.77 -3.86 -0.41
N ILE A 297 -12.44 -3.87 -0.34
CA ILE A 297 -11.59 -3.89 -1.53
C ILE A 297 -11.81 -5.17 -2.33
N LEU A 298 -11.99 -6.31 -1.66
CA LEU A 298 -12.32 -7.57 -2.31
C LEU A 298 -13.74 -7.57 -2.91
N LYS A 299 -14.70 -6.96 -2.21
CA LYS A 299 -16.05 -6.73 -2.77
C LYS A 299 -16.00 -5.88 -4.03
N TYR A 300 -15.18 -4.84 -4.04
CA TYR A 300 -15.00 -3.96 -5.18
C TYR A 300 -14.38 -4.71 -6.35
N LEU A 301 -13.30 -5.44 -6.10
CA LEU A 301 -12.57 -6.20 -7.13
C LEU A 301 -13.40 -7.34 -7.71
N SER A 302 -14.15 -8.09 -6.89
CA SER A 302 -14.98 -9.20 -7.36
C SER A 302 -16.10 -8.79 -8.29
N LYS A 303 -16.61 -7.56 -8.17
CA LYS A 303 -17.57 -7.00 -9.13
C LYS A 303 -16.95 -6.67 -10.48
N LYS A 304 -15.68 -6.29 -10.50
CA LYS A 304 -14.96 -5.92 -11.72
C LYS A 304 -14.32 -7.13 -12.41
N PHE A 305 -13.97 -8.16 -11.64
CA PHE A 305 -13.24 -9.34 -12.09
C PHE A 305 -13.87 -10.61 -11.50
N PRO A 306 -15.06 -11.01 -11.98
CA PRO A 306 -15.79 -12.14 -11.40
C PRO A 306 -15.07 -13.48 -11.56
N ASP A 307 -14.12 -13.58 -12.49
CA ASP A 307 -13.42 -14.83 -12.81
C ASP A 307 -12.01 -14.92 -12.20
N VAL A 308 -11.55 -13.89 -11.48
CA VAL A 308 -10.21 -13.90 -10.85
C VAL A 308 -10.28 -14.54 -9.47
N PHE A 309 -9.24 -15.29 -9.09
CA PHE A 309 -9.15 -15.86 -7.75
C PHE A 309 -8.83 -14.75 -6.73
N ILE A 310 -9.87 -14.23 -6.08
CA ILE A 310 -9.77 -13.15 -5.09
C ILE A 310 -9.78 -13.73 -3.68
N PHE A 311 -8.67 -13.60 -2.97
CA PHE A 311 -8.41 -14.30 -1.72
C PHE A 311 -7.94 -13.32 -0.63
N SER A 312 -8.41 -13.47 0.61
CA SER A 312 -7.79 -12.79 1.76
C SER A 312 -7.33 -13.77 2.82
N VAL A 313 -6.30 -13.39 3.56
CA VAL A 313 -5.80 -14.14 4.71
C VAL A 313 -5.62 -13.22 5.89
N GLU A 314 -6.05 -13.69 7.05
CA GLU A 314 -5.86 -13.08 8.35
C GLU A 314 -4.93 -13.94 9.20
N VAL A 315 -3.72 -13.46 9.48
CA VAL A 315 -2.78 -14.14 10.39
C VAL A 315 -2.91 -13.56 11.79
N ASN A 316 -3.13 -14.41 12.80
CA ASN A 316 -3.09 -13.95 14.18
C ASN A 316 -1.68 -13.44 14.54
N LYS A 317 -1.60 -12.22 15.07
CA LYS A 317 -0.33 -11.59 15.46
C LYS A 317 0.49 -12.41 16.44
N ARG A 318 -0.11 -13.26 17.28
CA ARG A 318 0.62 -14.19 18.16
C ARG A 318 1.60 -15.10 17.41
N MET A 319 1.31 -15.35 16.14
CA MET A 319 2.10 -16.21 15.26
C MET A 319 3.43 -15.58 14.86
N TYR A 320 3.59 -14.25 14.99
CA TYR A 320 4.83 -13.57 14.57
C TYR A 320 5.23 -12.36 15.41
N MET A 321 4.44 -11.96 16.41
CA MET A 321 4.72 -10.87 17.35
C MET A 321 4.79 -11.37 18.80
N ASN A 322 5.31 -10.54 19.71
CA ASN A 322 5.23 -10.79 21.15
C ASN A 322 3.79 -10.66 21.67
N LYS A 323 3.53 -11.13 22.90
CA LYS A 323 2.19 -11.11 23.52
C LYS A 323 1.58 -9.71 23.61
N ALA A 324 2.41 -8.67 23.75
CA ALA A 324 1.97 -7.28 23.78
C ALA A 324 1.66 -6.70 22.39
N HIS A 325 1.94 -7.45 21.31
CA HIS A 325 1.85 -7.00 19.90
C HIS A 325 2.62 -5.71 19.62
N THR A 326 3.72 -5.48 20.34
CA THR A 326 4.58 -4.29 20.19
C THR A 326 5.82 -4.56 19.35
N THR A 327 6.25 -5.82 19.27
CA THR A 327 7.51 -6.21 18.63
C THR A 327 7.32 -7.46 17.78
N ILE A 328 7.81 -7.41 16.55
CA ILE A 328 7.88 -8.56 15.64
C ILE A 328 8.99 -9.51 16.10
N GLN A 329 8.66 -10.78 16.27
CA GLN A 329 9.60 -11.84 16.62
C GLN A 329 10.20 -12.44 15.35
N LYS A 330 11.44 -12.05 15.02
CA LYS A 330 12.13 -12.42 13.75
C LYS A 330 12.06 -13.91 13.41
N ARG A 331 12.31 -14.80 14.38
CA ARG A 331 12.26 -16.27 14.16
C ARG A 331 10.86 -16.74 13.78
N LYS A 332 9.83 -16.25 14.48
CA LYS A 332 8.44 -16.59 14.21
C LYS A 332 7.96 -16.03 12.87
N LEU A 333 8.28 -14.76 12.60
CA LEU A 333 8.02 -14.12 11.30
C LEU A 333 8.64 -14.93 10.16
N LYS A 334 9.91 -15.33 10.28
CA LYS A 334 10.58 -16.14 9.26
C LYS A 334 9.83 -17.45 9.01
N ARG A 335 9.46 -18.20 10.06
CA ARG A 335 8.67 -19.44 9.92
C ARG A 335 7.37 -19.20 9.17
N MET A 336 6.60 -18.18 9.55
CA MET A 336 5.33 -17.86 8.88
C MET A 336 5.55 -17.41 7.43
N LYS A 337 6.58 -16.61 7.17
CA LYS A 337 6.96 -16.15 5.84
C LYS A 337 7.34 -17.31 4.92
N ASP A 338 8.13 -18.25 5.43
CA ASP A 338 8.54 -19.46 4.70
C ASP A 338 7.34 -20.35 4.35
N LEU A 339 6.30 -20.37 5.18
CA LEU A 339 5.03 -21.05 4.88
C LEU A 339 4.24 -20.32 3.79
N PHE A 340 4.02 -19.00 3.96
CA PHE A 340 3.19 -18.22 3.05
C PHE A 340 3.78 -18.06 1.65
N GLN A 341 5.10 -18.09 1.50
CA GLN A 341 5.69 -18.02 0.16
C GLN A 341 5.21 -19.18 -0.73
N HIS A 342 4.81 -20.31 -0.16
CA HIS A 342 4.35 -21.52 -0.86
C HIS A 342 2.82 -21.72 -0.84
N ILE A 343 2.05 -20.73 -0.38
CA ILE A 343 0.59 -20.89 -0.20
C ILE A 343 -0.17 -21.20 -1.51
N PHE A 344 0.39 -20.79 -2.65
CA PHE A 344 -0.17 -21.04 -3.98
C PHE A 344 0.60 -22.11 -4.77
N ASP A 345 1.47 -22.88 -4.11
CA ASP A 345 2.14 -24.03 -4.71
C ASP A 345 1.23 -25.24 -4.56
N PHE A 346 0.46 -25.50 -5.62
CA PHE A 346 -0.42 -26.66 -5.72
C PHE A 346 0.39 -27.87 -6.15
N GLU A 347 0.29 -28.96 -5.39
CA GLU A 347 0.63 -30.29 -5.88
C GLU A 347 -0.53 -30.68 -6.80
N ILE A 348 -0.25 -30.74 -8.11
CA ILE A 348 -1.18 -31.23 -9.13
C ILE A 348 -1.02 -32.74 -9.25
#